data_AF-A0A1G8RWP4-F1
#
_entry.id   AF-A0A1G8RWP4-F1
#
_cell.length_a   1.000
_cell.length_b   1.000
_cell.length_c   1.000
_cell.angle_alpha   90.00
_cell.angle_beta   90.00
_cell.angle_gamma   90.00
#
_symmetry.space_group_name_H-M   'P 1'
#
loop_
_entity.id
_entity.type
_entity.pdbx_description
1 polymer ?
#
loop_
_entity_poly.entity_id
_entity_poly.type
_entity_poly.pdbx_seq_one_letter_code
_entity_poly.pdbx_strand_id
1 'polypeptide(L)'
;MDGYFYSVLAVGLLSTVICLVAGLMKKAPNDITILSVAAVELVLLVYLVGSIVRVVAGERISGEAWEFWGYLATALMLPLGAVYWSILERTRWSNFVLAAVGVTALVMAARMNQIWY
;
A
#
# COMPACT_ATOMS: atom_id res chain seq x y z
N MET A 1 -0.42 -13.35 -11.98
CA MET A 1 -0.54 -12.71 -10.65
C MET A 1 0.73 -13.06 -9.91
N ASP A 2 1.52 -12.05 -9.56
CA ASP A 2 2.89 -12.24 -9.09
C ASP A 2 3.03 -12.34 -7.57
N GLY A 3 4.20 -12.79 -7.12
CA GLY A 3 4.58 -12.75 -5.70
C GLY A 3 4.40 -11.36 -5.07
N TYR A 4 4.72 -10.28 -5.81
CA TYR A 4 4.51 -8.90 -5.36
C TYR A 4 3.03 -8.58 -5.11
N PHE A 5 2.16 -9.04 -6.00
CA PHE A 5 0.71 -8.86 -5.85
C PHE A 5 0.21 -9.58 -4.60
N TYR A 6 0.61 -10.84 -4.40
CA TYR A 6 0.20 -11.60 -3.22
C TYR A 6 0.74 -10.99 -1.92
N SER A 7 1.95 -10.43 -1.91
CA SER A 7 2.47 -9.73 -0.74
C SER A 7 1.69 -8.47 -0.41
N VAL A 8 1.34 -7.65 -1.41
CA VAL A 8 0.52 -6.45 -1.20
C VAL A 8 -0.89 -6.85 -0.74
N LEU A 9 -1.46 -7.91 -1.33
CA LEU A 9 -2.77 -8.42 -0.94
C LEU A 9 -2.79 -8.86 0.52
N ALA A 10 -1.83 -9.70 0.93
CA ALA A 10 -1.78 -10.23 2.29
C ALA A 10 -1.55 -9.11 3.32
N VAL A 11 -0.53 -8.27 3.12
CA VAL A 11 -0.16 -7.21 4.07
C VAL A 11 -1.18 -6.07 4.06
N GLY A 12 -1.68 -5.69 2.88
CA GLY A 12 -2.72 -4.67 2.72
C GLY A 12 -4.02 -5.06 3.41
N LEU A 13 -4.51 -6.29 3.24
CA LEU A 13 -5.72 -6.75 3.91
C LEU A 13 -5.51 -6.88 5.42
N LEU A 14 -4.38 -7.41 5.88
CA LEU A 14 -4.07 -7.48 7.31
C LEU A 14 -4.04 -6.09 7.95
N SER A 15 -3.36 -5.12 7.33
CA SER A 15 -3.33 -3.74 7.82
C SER A 15 -4.73 -3.12 7.84
N THR A 16 -5.52 -3.35 6.78
CA THR A 16 -6.91 -2.87 6.71
C THR A 16 -7.73 -3.40 7.88
N VAL A 17 -7.67 -4.70 8.16
CA VAL A 17 -8.42 -5.33 9.26
C VAL A 17 -7.97 -4.78 10.61
N ILE A 18 -6.66 -4.66 10.85
CA ILE A 18 -6.11 -4.11 12.10
C ILE A 18 -6.64 -2.69 12.34
N CYS A 19 -6.55 -1.82 11.34
CA CYS A 19 -7.00 -0.44 11.42
C CYS A 19 -8.53 -0.32 11.55
N LEU A 20 -9.30 -1.12 10.81
CA LEU A 20 -10.76 -1.15 10.95
C LEU A 20 -11.19 -1.58 12.34
N VAL A 21 -10.62 -2.66 12.88
CA VAL A 21 -10.94 -3.15 14.23
C VAL A 21 -10.58 -2.09 15.27
N ALA A 22 -9.43 -1.43 15.15
CA ALA A 22 -9.04 -0.35 16.05
C ALA A 22 -10.02 0.85 16.01
N GLY A 23 -10.48 1.24 14.82
CA GLY A 23 -11.49 2.28 14.63
C GLY A 23 -12.85 1.91 15.24
N LEU A 24 -13.28 0.65 15.05
CA LEU A 24 -14.53 0.12 15.62
C LEU A 24 -14.49 0.01 17.15
N MET A 25 -13.32 -0.32 17.71
CA MET A 25 -13.08 -0.29 19.17
C MET A 25 -12.97 1.13 19.73
N LYS A 26 -13.20 2.17 18.92
CA LYS A 26 -13.11 3.60 19.28
C LYS A 26 -11.74 4.00 19.82
N LYS A 27 -10.68 3.28 19.43
CA LYS A 27 -9.30 3.63 19.82
C LYS A 27 -8.76 4.72 18.90
N ALA A 28 -7.94 5.61 19.44
CA ALA A 28 -7.11 6.50 18.65
C ALA A 28 -6.02 5.70 17.91
N PRO A 29 -5.35 6.27 16.89
CA PRO A 29 -4.20 5.65 16.24
C PRO A 29 -3.15 5.26 17.27
N ASN A 30 -2.71 4.01 17.22
CA ASN A 30 -1.67 3.46 18.09
C ASN A 30 -0.49 2.93 17.26
N ASP A 31 0.59 2.59 17.93
CA ASP A 31 1.81 2.10 17.29
C ASP A 31 1.53 0.89 16.38
N ILE A 32 0.60 0.01 16.76
CA ILE A 32 0.24 -1.17 15.96
C ILE A 32 -0.41 -0.76 14.62
N THR A 33 -1.37 0.18 14.63
CA THR A 33 -2.03 0.67 13.41
C THR A 33 -1.09 1.46 12.49
N ILE A 34 -0.12 2.17 13.06
CA ILE A 34 0.88 2.90 12.28
C ILE A 34 1.89 1.91 11.70
N LEU A 35 2.35 0.95 12.50
CA LEU A 35 3.29 -0.09 12.07
C LEU A 35 2.68 -0.99 11.00
N SER A 36 1.37 -1.28 11.08
CA SER A 36 0.70 -2.09 10.05
C SER A 36 0.68 -1.36 8.70
N VAL A 37 0.43 -0.05 8.68
CA VAL A 37 0.51 0.76 7.46
C VAL A 37 1.95 0.92 6.98
N ALA A 38 2.92 1.04 7.90
CA ALA A 38 4.34 1.04 7.56
C ALA A 38 4.79 -0.30 6.93
N ALA A 39 4.18 -1.42 7.32
CA ALA A 39 4.44 -2.70 6.67
C ALA A 39 3.93 -2.72 5.22
N VAL A 40 2.79 -2.07 4.93
CA VAL A 40 2.30 -1.90 3.54
C VAL A 40 3.31 -1.07 2.74
N GLU A 41 3.80 0.02 3.29
CA GLU A 41 4.84 0.86 2.66
C GLU A 41 6.10 0.04 2.34
N LEU A 42 6.56 -0.77 3.28
CA LEU A 42 7.74 -1.62 3.08
C LEU A 42 7.54 -2.61 1.93
N VAL A 43 6.36 -3.24 1.81
CA VAL A 43 6.05 -4.14 0.69
C VAL A 43 6.01 -3.37 -0.63
N LEU A 44 5.45 -2.16 -0.66
CA LEU A 44 5.45 -1.33 -1.86
C LEU A 44 6.87 -0.90 -2.27
N LEU A 45 7.76 -0.63 -1.32
CA LEU A 45 9.18 -0.37 -1.58
C LEU A 45 9.89 -1.61 -2.14
N VAL A 46 9.59 -2.80 -1.64
CA VAL A 46 10.11 -4.05 -2.22
C VAL A 46 9.59 -4.24 -3.64
N TYR A 47 8.33 -3.92 -3.91
CA TYR A 47 7.79 -3.95 -5.27
C TYR A 47 8.49 -2.91 -6.16
N LEU A 48 8.77 -1.70 -5.66
CA LEU A 48 9.55 -0.70 -6.38
C LEU A 48 10.94 -1.18 -6.77
N VAL A 49 11.70 -1.71 -5.81
CA VAL A 49 13.04 -2.23 -6.11
C VAL A 49 12.95 -3.41 -7.08
N GLY A 50 11.98 -4.31 -6.87
CA GLY A 50 11.75 -5.46 -7.73
C GLY A 50 11.40 -5.09 -9.17
N SER A 51 10.59 -4.05 -9.38
CA SER A 51 10.21 -3.58 -10.71
C SER A 51 11.39 -2.90 -11.42
N ILE A 52 12.18 -2.09 -10.71
CA ILE A 52 13.42 -1.51 -11.25
C ILE A 52 14.38 -2.61 -11.70
N VAL A 53 14.62 -3.61 -10.84
CA VAL A 53 15.54 -4.73 -11.16
C VAL A 53 15.08 -5.48 -12.40
N ARG A 54 13.78 -5.77 -12.54
CA ARG A 54 13.23 -6.46 -13.73
C ARG A 54 13.39 -5.64 -15.01
N VAL A 55 13.11 -4.34 -14.97
CA VAL A 55 13.29 -3.45 -16.13
C VAL A 55 14.77 -3.37 -16.53
N VAL A 56 15.68 -3.24 -15.57
CA VAL A 56 17.13 -3.22 -15.82
C VAL A 56 17.64 -4.56 -16.33
N ALA A 57 17.04 -5.68 -15.91
CA ALA A 57 17.32 -7.02 -16.43
C ALA A 57 16.79 -7.25 -17.86
N GLY A 58 16.08 -6.27 -18.45
CA GLY A 58 15.59 -6.31 -19.82
C GLY A 58 14.15 -6.81 -19.98
N GLU A 59 13.43 -7.06 -18.89
CA GLU A 59 11.99 -7.31 -18.96
C GLU A 59 11.26 -6.05 -19.44
N ARG A 60 10.30 -6.24 -20.36
CA ARG A 60 9.46 -5.15 -20.85
C ARG A 60 8.11 -5.20 -20.18
N ILE A 61 7.59 -4.03 -19.83
CA ILE A 61 6.23 -3.84 -19.37
C ILE A 61 5.32 -4.00 -20.60
N SER A 62 4.31 -4.88 -20.53
CA SER A 62 3.37 -5.12 -21.64
C SER A 62 2.61 -3.84 -22.04
N GLY A 63 2.20 -3.04 -21.06
CA GLY A 63 1.51 -1.76 -21.26
C GLY A 63 2.44 -0.55 -21.21
N GLU A 64 1.84 0.62 -21.04
CA GLU A 64 2.54 1.90 -20.98
C GLU A 64 3.36 2.04 -19.68
N ALA A 65 4.68 2.20 -19.81
CA ALA A 65 5.58 2.26 -18.66
C ALA A 65 5.24 3.44 -17.72
N TRP A 66 4.85 4.59 -18.27
CA TRP A 66 4.52 5.78 -17.48
C TRP A 66 3.28 5.56 -16.60
N GLU A 67 2.32 4.75 -17.05
CA GLU A 67 1.15 4.38 -16.24
C GLU A 67 1.59 3.54 -15.05
N PHE A 68 2.41 2.51 -15.27
CA PHE A 68 2.92 1.66 -14.20
C PHE A 68 3.65 2.48 -13.12
N TRP A 69 4.59 3.34 -13.52
CA TRP A 69 5.35 4.17 -12.58
C TRP A 69 4.46 5.20 -11.88
N GLY A 70 3.46 5.76 -12.57
CA GLY A 70 2.47 6.66 -11.98
C GLY A 70 1.62 5.98 -10.91
N TYR A 71 1.16 4.76 -11.17
CA TYR A 71 0.43 3.94 -10.19
C TYR A 71 1.30 3.61 -8.97
N LEU A 72 2.54 3.19 -9.20
CA LEU A 72 3.45 2.81 -8.13
C LEU A 72 3.86 4.00 -7.26
N ALA A 73 4.16 5.14 -7.87
CA ALA A 73 4.45 6.38 -7.14
C ALA A 73 3.24 6.83 -6.31
N THR A 74 2.04 6.79 -6.89
CA THR A 74 0.80 7.12 -6.15
C THR A 74 0.58 6.15 -4.99
N ALA A 75 0.81 4.86 -5.21
CA ALA A 75 0.68 3.84 -4.17
C ALA A 75 1.62 4.10 -2.98
N LEU A 76 2.87 4.49 -3.23
CA LEU A 76 3.85 4.85 -2.19
C LEU A 76 3.48 6.12 -1.42
N MET A 77 2.79 7.07 -2.05
CA MET A 77 2.36 8.28 -1.33
C MET A 77 1.20 8.02 -0.36
N LEU A 78 0.41 6.95 -0.56
CA LEU A 78 -0.77 6.66 0.26
C LEU A 78 -0.42 6.35 1.74
N PRO A 79 0.47 5.40 2.06
CA PRO A 79 0.86 5.13 3.44
C PRO A 79 1.48 6.34 4.12
N LEU A 80 2.35 7.07 3.42
CA LEU A 80 3.00 8.28 3.94
C LEU A 80 1.96 9.34 4.31
N GLY A 81 1.03 9.63 3.41
CA GLY A 81 -0.04 10.60 3.64
C GLY A 81 -0.97 10.19 4.79
N ALA A 82 -1.31 8.90 4.89
CA ALA A 82 -2.19 8.40 5.94
C ALA A 82 -1.52 8.36 7.31
N VAL A 83 -0.24 8.01 7.39
CA VAL A 83 0.54 8.08 8.65
C VAL A 83 0.70 9.54 9.08
N TYR A 84 1.00 10.44 8.15
CA TYR A 84 1.04 11.87 8.46
C TYR A 84 -0.31 12.39 8.98
N TRP A 85 -1.41 11.97 8.34
CA TRP A 85 -2.77 12.30 8.78
C TRP A 85 -3.06 11.78 10.20
N SER A 86 -2.59 10.58 10.55
CA SER A 86 -2.80 10.02 11.88
C SER A 86 -2.03 10.70 13.00
N ILE A 87 -0.95 11.39 12.66
CA ILE A 87 -0.20 12.22 13.59
C ILE A 87 -0.94 13.54 13.84
N LEU A 88 -1.48 14.15 12.79
CA LEU A 88 -2.24 15.41 12.86
C LEU A 88 -3.58 15.24 13.58
N GLU A 89 -4.32 14.19 13.21
CA GLU A 89 -5.68 13.94 13.70
C GLU A 89 -5.69 12.65 14.53
N ARG A 90 -5.61 12.82 15.86
CA ARG A 90 -5.55 11.71 16.83
C ARG A 90 -6.93 11.23 17.31
N THR A 91 -7.92 11.23 16.44
CA THR A 91 -9.26 10.69 16.73
C THR A 91 -9.45 9.29 16.15
N ARG A 92 -10.48 8.58 16.62
CA ARG A 92 -10.84 7.25 16.11
C ARG A 92 -11.08 7.21 14.60
N TRP A 93 -11.39 8.36 13.99
CA TRP A 93 -11.65 8.49 12.55
C TRP A 93 -10.40 8.28 11.71
N SER A 94 -9.23 8.60 12.26
CA SER A 94 -7.97 8.40 11.57
C SER A 94 -7.64 6.92 11.33
N ASN A 95 -8.10 6.01 12.20
CA ASN A 95 -7.99 4.58 11.96
C ASN A 95 -8.76 4.11 10.71
N PHE A 96 -9.86 4.77 10.32
CA PHE A 96 -10.55 4.46 9.06
C PHE A 96 -9.76 4.96 7.84
N VAL A 97 -9.04 6.09 7.97
CA VAL A 97 -8.14 6.59 6.93
C VAL A 97 -6.97 5.62 6.73
N LEU A 98 -6.34 5.17 7.83
CA LEU A 98 -5.29 4.15 7.78
C LEU A 98 -5.78 2.82 7.19
N ALA A 99 -7.02 2.42 7.49
CA ALA A 99 -7.62 1.23 6.91
C ALA A 99 -7.80 1.31 5.39
N ALA A 100 -8.17 2.48 4.86
CA ALA A 100 -8.38 2.66 3.43
C ALA A 100 -7.09 2.40 2.62
N VAL A 101 -5.92 2.72 3.18
CA VAL A 101 -4.61 2.54 2.52
C VAL A 101 -4.41 1.12 2.02
N GLY A 102 -4.68 0.11 2.87
CA GLY A 102 -4.42 -1.28 2.51
C GLY A 102 -5.29 -1.78 1.35
N VAL A 103 -6.56 -1.39 1.32
CA VAL A 103 -7.48 -1.71 0.22
C VAL A 103 -7.09 -0.96 -1.05
N THR A 104 -6.78 0.33 -0.95
CA THR A 104 -6.36 1.11 -2.12
C THR A 104 -5.05 0.57 -2.70
N ALA A 105 -4.05 0.25 -1.87
CA ALA A 105 -2.80 -0.35 -2.32
C ALA A 105 -3.02 -1.67 -3.07
N LEU A 106 -3.96 -2.51 -2.61
CA LEU A 106 -4.35 -3.74 -3.31
C LEU A 106 -4.93 -3.47 -4.70
N VAL A 107 -5.83 -2.49 -4.83
CA VAL A 107 -6.42 -2.11 -6.13
C VAL A 107 -5.35 -1.57 -7.07
N MET A 108 -4.44 -0.74 -6.56
CA MET A 108 -3.31 -0.23 -7.33
C MET A 108 -2.40 -1.39 -7.79
N ALA A 109 -2.10 -2.35 -6.91
CA ALA A 109 -1.31 -3.53 -7.26
C ALA A 109 -1.99 -4.42 -8.30
N ALA A 110 -3.32 -4.57 -8.24
CA ALA A 110 -4.08 -5.28 -9.26
C ALA A 110 -3.95 -4.61 -10.64
N ARG A 111 -4.04 -3.27 -10.69
CA ARG A 111 -3.82 -2.50 -11.92
C ARG A 111 -2.39 -2.62 -12.42
N MET A 112 -1.40 -2.48 -11.55
CA MET A 112 0.01 -2.65 -11.91
C MET A 112 0.31 -4.05 -12.46
N ASN A 113 -0.30 -5.10 -11.88
CA ASN A 113 -0.17 -6.46 -12.40
C ASN A 113 -0.82 -6.61 -13.80
N GLN A 114 -1.91 -5.90 -14.10
CA GLN A 114 -2.51 -5.90 -15.44
C GLN A 114 -1.66 -5.15 -16.47
N ILE A 115 -0.93 -4.12 -16.06
CA ILE A 115 -0.05 -3.36 -16.96
C ILE A 115 1.23 -4.15 -17.27
N TRP A 116 1.70 -4.95 -16.30
CA TRP A 116 2.93 -5.74 -16.45
C TRP A 116 2.77 -6.97 -17.35
N TYR A 117 1.59 -7.60 -17.36
CA TYR A 117 1.27 -8.84 -18.07
C TYR A 117 0.33 -8.58 -19.22
#